data_AF-A0A139R5J1-F1
#
_entry.id   AF-A0A139R5J1-F1
#
_cell.length_a   1.000
_cell.length_b   1.000
_cell.length_c   1.000
_cell.angle_alpha   90.00
_cell.angle_beta   90.00
_cell.angle_gamma   90.00
#
_symmetry.space_group_name_H-M   'P 1'
#
loop_
_entity.id
_entity.type
_entity.pdbx_description
1 polymer ?
#
loop_
_entity_poly.entity_id
_entity_poly.type
_entity_poly.pdbx_seq_one_letter_code
_entity_poly.pdbx_strand_id
1 'polypeptide(L)'
;MAKDSVKDPSVANAQATDGPSLAEINSTVEVPQGGGFLRKLMAWSGPGALVAVGYMDPGNWITSIVGGAQYRYLLISVILVSSLIAMLLQYMAAKLGIVAQKDLAQMTRDSTNKWIGYILWFMTELAIMATEMAEVIGAAIAIHLLFGLPLLWGVIITALDVLLLLLLMKLGFRKIEGIVLTLIIVILLVFLYMAFLAKPDMGQVAVNLVPHHDILKHGQLMLALGIVGATVMPHNLYLHSSISQTRKVDRSEKKNIAEAIRFTTWDSNIQLTGAFVVNSLLLIVGAALFFGHGSELEAFGDLFNALNDKAIVGAIASPVLSMLFAIALLASGQNSTITGTLTGQIIMEGYTHWRMPMWLQRILTRGIALVPIVIFAIIFGATEGALDRLLVYSQVFLSVALPFSMFPLIYFTSSKKFMGEFVNPRWATVLGYAVSVILTGLNIQLIVSTLAPLFK
;
A
#
# COMPACT_ATOMS: atom_id res chain seq x y z
N MET A 1 29.22 -27.25 46.92
CA MET A 1 27.74 -27.38 46.93
C MET A 1 27.17 -26.36 45.96
N ALA A 2 26.98 -26.77 44.71
CA ALA A 2 26.28 -26.01 43.69
C ALA A 2 24.78 -26.08 43.99
N LYS A 3 24.08 -24.94 43.93
CA LYS A 3 22.62 -24.90 43.92
C LYS A 3 22.18 -24.55 42.50
N ASP A 4 21.66 -25.56 41.81
CA ASP A 4 21.00 -25.45 40.52
C ASP A 4 19.74 -24.57 40.64
N SER A 5 19.77 -23.41 39.98
CA SER A 5 18.56 -22.65 39.67
C SER A 5 17.92 -23.26 38.43
N VAL A 6 16.78 -23.93 38.64
CA VAL A 6 15.90 -24.49 37.61
C VAL A 6 15.59 -23.42 36.55
N LYS A 7 16.11 -23.62 35.34
CA LYS A 7 15.70 -22.88 34.14
C LYS A 7 14.28 -23.31 33.78
N ASP A 8 13.35 -22.36 33.77
CA ASP A 8 12.01 -22.52 33.22
C ASP A 8 12.11 -22.95 31.74
N PRO A 9 11.59 -24.14 31.35
CA PRO A 9 11.72 -24.66 29.99
C PRO A 9 10.94 -23.86 28.93
N SER A 10 10.10 -22.91 29.33
CA SER A 10 9.23 -22.15 28.42
C SER A 10 9.90 -20.94 27.73
N VAL A 11 11.17 -20.64 28.05
CA VAL A 11 11.92 -19.47 27.53
C VAL A 11 13.10 -19.89 26.62
N ALA A 12 13.34 -21.19 26.42
CA ALA A 12 14.58 -21.69 25.82
C ALA A 12 14.60 -21.84 24.28
N ASN A 13 13.54 -21.44 23.55
CA ASN A 13 13.46 -21.64 22.09
C ASN A 13 13.27 -20.35 21.25
N ALA A 14 13.55 -19.18 21.81
CA ALA A 14 13.79 -17.98 21.01
C ALA A 14 15.25 -17.97 20.53
N GLN A 15 15.62 -18.86 19.61
CA GLN A 15 16.83 -18.66 18.83
C GLN A 15 16.61 -17.40 17.99
N ALA A 16 17.24 -16.31 18.43
CA ALA A 16 17.14 -14.98 17.85
C ALA A 16 17.49 -14.99 16.36
N THR A 17 16.63 -14.34 15.57
CA THR A 17 16.86 -13.90 14.18
C THR A 17 18.28 -13.39 13.90
N ASP A 18 18.86 -13.79 12.76
CA ASP A 18 20.23 -13.56 12.25
C ASP A 18 20.62 -12.08 11.94
N GLY A 19 20.10 -11.10 12.68
CA GLY A 19 20.50 -9.68 12.57
C GLY A 19 19.34 -8.68 12.47
N PRO A 20 19.63 -7.37 12.37
CA PRO A 20 18.61 -6.33 12.24
C PRO A 20 17.87 -6.44 10.90
N SER A 21 16.58 -6.05 10.90
CA SER A 21 15.80 -5.88 9.67
C SER A 21 16.42 -4.79 8.79
N LEU A 22 16.52 -5.05 7.48
CA LEU A 22 17.15 -4.17 6.48
C LEU A 22 18.52 -3.66 6.96
N ALA A 23 19.42 -4.60 7.25
CA ALA A 23 20.73 -4.33 7.86
C ALA A 23 21.55 -3.26 7.13
N GLU A 24 21.34 -3.08 5.82
CA GLU A 24 22.03 -2.09 4.98
C GLU A 24 21.63 -0.65 5.30
N ILE A 25 20.41 -0.43 5.80
CA ILE A 25 19.84 0.91 6.04
C ILE A 25 19.31 1.13 7.47
N ASN A 26 19.33 0.11 8.32
CA ASN A 26 18.93 0.20 9.72
C ASN A 26 19.79 1.22 10.49
N SER A 27 19.15 2.14 11.20
CA SER A 27 19.81 3.16 12.04
C SER A 27 20.89 4.00 11.30
N THR A 28 20.76 4.16 9.98
CA THR A 28 21.74 4.90 9.15
C THR A 28 21.51 6.41 9.13
N VAL A 29 20.27 6.86 9.31
CA VAL A 29 19.93 8.29 9.25
C VAL A 29 20.00 8.88 10.65
N GLU A 30 20.95 9.80 10.84
CA GLU A 30 21.08 10.56 12.09
C GLU A 30 19.96 11.59 12.23
N VAL A 31 19.39 11.65 13.43
CA VAL A 31 18.31 12.58 13.77
C VAL A 31 18.89 13.67 14.66
N PRO A 32 18.62 14.96 14.38
CA PRO A 32 19.11 16.06 15.21
C PRO A 32 18.46 16.01 16.60
N GLN A 33 19.29 15.96 17.65
CA GLN A 33 18.82 15.96 19.04
C GLN A 33 18.26 17.33 19.48
N GLY A 34 18.82 18.42 18.93
CA GLY A 34 18.36 19.79 19.14
C GLY A 34 17.69 20.41 17.91
N GLY A 35 16.87 21.44 18.11
CA GLY A 35 16.18 22.18 17.04
C GLY A 35 14.66 22.20 17.18
N GLY A 36 14.02 23.11 16.45
CA GLY A 36 12.56 23.25 16.43
C GLY A 36 11.84 22.05 15.82
N PHE A 37 10.55 21.91 16.13
CA PHE A 37 9.69 20.80 15.71
C PHE A 37 9.78 20.50 14.20
N LEU A 38 9.77 21.53 13.34
CA LEU A 38 9.83 21.38 11.89
C LEU A 38 11.14 20.77 11.39
N ARG A 39 12.28 21.15 11.99
CA ARG A 39 13.59 20.60 11.60
C ARG A 39 13.69 19.13 11.95
N LYS A 40 13.17 18.75 13.13
CA LYS A 40 13.07 17.34 13.53
C LYS A 40 12.13 16.59 12.60
N LEU A 41 10.93 17.12 12.35
CA LEU A 41 9.96 16.49 11.45
C LEU A 41 10.54 16.25 10.04
N MET A 42 11.28 17.20 9.46
CA MET A 42 11.94 16.99 8.15
C MET A 42 13.05 15.93 8.16
N ALA A 43 13.70 15.69 9.30
CA ALA A 43 14.68 14.61 9.44
C ALA A 43 14.00 13.24 9.58
N TRP A 44 12.86 13.20 10.29
CA TRP A 44 12.02 12.02 10.43
C TRP A 44 11.19 11.71 9.19
N SER A 45 10.96 12.71 8.33
CA SER A 45 10.14 12.53 7.14
C SER A 45 10.83 11.69 6.08
N GLY A 46 10.04 10.80 5.46
CA GLY A 46 10.50 9.89 4.42
C GLY A 46 9.84 8.52 4.52
N PRO A 47 9.96 7.80 5.65
CA PRO A 47 9.31 6.51 5.84
C PRO A 47 7.80 6.55 5.57
N GLY A 48 7.10 7.58 6.05
CA GLY A 48 5.69 7.79 5.79
C GLY A 48 5.38 7.98 4.30
N ALA A 49 6.28 8.60 3.53
CA ALA A 49 6.09 8.79 2.09
C ALA A 49 6.19 7.46 1.35
N LEU A 50 7.18 6.60 1.69
CA LEU A 50 7.32 5.25 1.14
C LEU A 50 6.11 4.36 1.46
N VAL A 51 5.44 4.58 2.59
CA VAL A 51 4.22 3.84 2.92
C VAL A 51 3.02 4.41 2.17
N ALA A 52 2.82 5.73 2.22
CA ALA A 52 1.63 6.38 1.69
C ALA A 52 1.49 6.23 0.17
N VAL A 53 2.59 6.20 -0.55
CA VAL A 53 2.59 6.00 -2.00
C VAL A 53 2.02 4.63 -2.41
N GLY A 54 2.15 3.60 -1.56
CA GLY A 54 1.50 2.30 -1.78
C GLY A 54 -0.03 2.39 -1.75
N TYR A 55 -0.59 3.40 -1.08
CA TYR A 55 -2.04 3.66 -1.01
C TYR A 55 -2.54 4.52 -2.19
N MET A 56 -1.68 4.81 -3.17
CA MET A 56 -2.00 5.56 -4.38
C MET A 56 -1.82 4.70 -5.63
N ASP A 57 -1.74 3.38 -5.46
CA ASP A 57 -1.52 2.43 -6.54
C ASP A 57 -2.73 2.33 -7.50
N PRO A 58 -2.53 1.92 -8.76
CA PRO A 58 -3.62 1.88 -9.73
C PRO A 58 -4.73 0.91 -9.33
N GLY A 59 -4.43 -0.09 -8.48
CA GLY A 59 -5.38 -1.09 -8.00
C GLY A 59 -6.61 -0.48 -7.31
N ASN A 60 -6.47 0.71 -6.70
CA ASN A 60 -7.57 1.40 -6.02
C ASN A 60 -8.19 2.56 -6.84
N TRP A 61 -7.65 2.88 -8.02
CA TRP A 61 -8.12 3.99 -8.84
C TRP A 61 -9.47 3.70 -9.48
N ILE A 62 -9.59 2.51 -10.09
CA ILE A 62 -10.83 2.09 -10.78
C ILE A 62 -12.00 2.11 -9.80
N THR A 63 -11.85 1.54 -8.61
CA THR A 63 -12.92 1.50 -7.60
C THR A 63 -13.32 2.89 -7.11
N SER A 64 -12.36 3.81 -6.97
CA SER A 64 -12.62 5.21 -6.57
C SER A 64 -13.33 6.00 -7.66
N ILE A 65 -12.84 5.94 -8.91
CA ILE A 65 -13.41 6.67 -10.04
C ILE A 65 -14.81 6.14 -10.38
N VAL A 66 -14.97 4.82 -10.48
CA VAL A 66 -16.28 4.17 -10.72
C VAL A 66 -17.24 4.50 -9.59
N GLY A 67 -16.76 4.54 -8.34
CA GLY A 67 -17.58 4.95 -7.20
C GLY A 67 -18.10 6.38 -7.30
N GLY A 68 -17.26 7.29 -7.78
CA GLY A 68 -17.68 8.64 -8.13
C GLY A 68 -18.70 8.64 -9.27
N ALA A 69 -18.42 7.93 -10.34
CA ALA A 69 -19.25 7.89 -11.56
C ALA A 69 -20.65 7.30 -11.31
N GLN A 70 -20.78 6.35 -10.39
CA GLN A 70 -22.04 5.70 -10.05
C GLN A 70 -22.79 6.37 -8.90
N TYR A 71 -22.07 6.83 -7.86
CA TYR A 71 -22.67 7.27 -6.59
C TYR A 71 -22.33 8.71 -6.19
N ARG A 72 -21.75 9.51 -7.11
CA ARG A 72 -21.25 10.86 -6.86
C ARG A 72 -20.31 10.89 -5.65
N TYR A 73 -20.49 11.86 -4.76
CA TYR A 73 -19.63 12.10 -3.60
C TYR A 73 -19.93 11.17 -2.41
N LEU A 74 -20.92 10.28 -2.49
CA LEU A 74 -21.40 9.47 -1.36
C LEU A 74 -20.29 8.65 -0.68
N LEU A 75 -19.34 8.12 -1.46
CA LEU A 75 -18.30 7.22 -0.95
C LEU A 75 -17.07 7.95 -0.37
N ILE A 76 -17.04 9.29 -0.36
CA ILE A 76 -15.92 10.05 0.22
C ILE A 76 -15.76 9.76 1.72
N SER A 77 -16.86 9.65 2.48
CA SER A 77 -16.80 9.25 3.89
C SER A 77 -16.18 7.87 4.08
N VAL A 78 -16.36 6.96 3.11
CA VAL A 78 -15.77 5.62 3.15
C VAL A 78 -14.26 5.70 2.97
N ILE A 79 -13.79 6.50 2.00
CA ILE A 79 -12.35 6.76 1.79
C ILE A 79 -11.72 7.37 3.05
N LEU A 80 -12.42 8.29 3.72
CA LEU A 80 -11.96 8.88 4.98
C LEU A 80 -11.81 7.82 6.08
N VAL A 81 -12.85 7.02 6.33
CA VAL A 81 -12.82 5.97 7.34
C VAL A 81 -11.72 4.94 7.06
N SER A 82 -11.60 4.52 5.81
CA SER A 82 -10.52 3.64 5.35
C SER A 82 -9.13 4.24 5.62
N SER A 83 -8.93 5.52 5.32
CA SER A 83 -7.65 6.21 5.54
C SER A 83 -7.32 6.32 7.04
N LEU A 84 -8.33 6.55 7.89
CA LEU A 84 -8.15 6.55 9.34
C LEU A 84 -7.79 5.16 9.89
N ILE A 85 -8.39 4.10 9.34
CA ILE A 85 -8.05 2.71 9.64
C ILE A 85 -6.58 2.44 9.25
N ALA A 86 -6.19 2.85 8.04
CA ALA A 86 -4.82 2.71 7.57
C ALA A 86 -3.84 3.44 8.50
N MET A 87 -4.11 4.70 8.86
CA MET A 87 -3.29 5.47 9.81
C MET A 87 -3.15 4.76 11.16
N LEU A 88 -4.23 4.17 11.69
CA LEU A 88 -4.20 3.42 12.94
C LEU A 88 -3.28 2.20 12.86
N LEU A 89 -3.45 1.36 11.82
CA LEU A 89 -2.66 0.14 11.65
C LEU A 89 -1.20 0.48 11.33
N GLN A 90 -0.95 1.50 10.51
CA GLN A 90 0.38 1.96 10.16
C GLN A 90 1.11 2.56 11.37
N TYR A 91 0.41 3.30 12.23
CA TYR A 91 0.94 3.73 13.52
C TYR A 91 1.36 2.54 14.39
N MET A 92 0.54 1.48 14.47
CA MET A 92 0.89 0.27 15.22
C MET A 92 2.13 -0.41 14.63
N ALA A 93 2.22 -0.53 13.30
CA ALA A 93 3.36 -1.13 12.61
C ALA A 93 4.67 -0.36 12.87
N ALA A 94 4.65 0.95 12.68
CA ALA A 94 5.80 1.81 12.97
C ALA A 94 6.23 1.74 14.44
N LYS A 95 5.27 1.76 15.37
CA LYS A 95 5.54 1.66 16.80
C LYS A 95 6.20 0.33 17.15
N LEU A 96 5.72 -0.78 16.57
CA LEU A 96 6.31 -2.10 16.75
C LEU A 96 7.78 -2.08 16.34
N GLY A 97 8.10 -1.55 15.16
CA GLY A 97 9.48 -1.42 14.68
C GLY A 97 10.38 -0.61 15.61
N ILE A 98 9.92 0.56 16.02
CA ILE A 98 10.69 1.48 16.88
C ILE A 98 10.96 0.85 18.26
N VAL A 99 9.95 0.23 18.88
CA VAL A 99 10.04 -0.28 20.25
C VAL A 99 10.70 -1.65 20.31
N ALA A 100 10.24 -2.60 19.48
CA ALA A 100 10.69 -3.99 19.53
C ALA A 100 12.04 -4.21 18.84
N GLN A 101 12.49 -3.28 17.98
CA GLN A 101 13.71 -3.44 17.18
C GLN A 101 13.72 -4.68 16.29
N LYS A 102 12.50 -5.10 15.92
CA LYS A 102 12.21 -6.18 15.00
C LYS A 102 11.05 -5.74 14.14
N ASP A 103 11.08 -6.13 12.89
CA ASP A 103 9.92 -5.95 12.02
C ASP A 103 8.80 -6.96 12.37
N LEU A 104 7.63 -6.75 11.77
CA LEU A 104 6.46 -7.59 12.00
C LEU A 104 6.69 -9.05 11.56
N ALA A 105 7.46 -9.30 10.50
CA ALA A 105 7.74 -10.65 10.01
C ALA A 105 8.64 -11.40 11.00
N GLN A 106 9.71 -10.78 11.48
CA GLN A 106 10.59 -11.29 12.53
C GLN A 106 9.82 -11.62 13.82
N MET A 107 8.99 -10.69 14.30
CA MET A 107 8.18 -10.89 15.51
C MET A 107 7.20 -12.05 15.37
N THR A 108 6.55 -12.15 14.21
CA THR A 108 5.62 -13.24 13.91
C THR A 108 6.36 -14.57 13.84
N ARG A 109 7.49 -14.60 13.13
CA ARG A 109 8.32 -15.79 12.95
C ARG A 109 8.90 -16.32 14.25
N ASP A 110 9.32 -15.43 15.16
CA ASP A 110 9.81 -15.78 16.50
C ASP A 110 8.72 -16.37 17.40
N SER A 111 7.46 -16.01 17.14
CA SER A 111 6.30 -16.44 17.92
C SER A 111 5.59 -17.66 17.32
N THR A 112 6.03 -18.14 16.14
CA THR A 112 5.46 -19.29 15.43
C THR A 112 6.52 -20.34 15.11
N ASN A 113 6.11 -21.55 14.72
CA ASN A 113 7.06 -22.57 14.25
C ASN A 113 7.58 -22.24 12.83
N LYS A 114 8.66 -22.94 12.42
CA LYS A 114 9.32 -22.69 11.12
C LYS A 114 8.38 -22.90 9.93
N TRP A 115 7.53 -23.94 10.01
CA TRP A 115 6.57 -24.29 8.95
C TRP A 115 5.52 -23.21 8.72
N ILE A 116 4.93 -22.68 9.79
CA ILE A 116 4.00 -21.55 9.71
C ILE A 116 4.72 -20.32 9.15
N GLY A 117 5.96 -20.07 9.56
CA GLY A 117 6.80 -19.03 8.96
C GLY A 117 6.91 -19.12 7.44
N TYR A 118 7.21 -20.30 6.90
CA TYR A 118 7.26 -20.50 5.43
C TYR A 118 5.90 -20.33 4.75
N ILE A 119 4.81 -20.77 5.37
CA ILE A 119 3.45 -20.57 4.83
C ILE A 119 3.11 -19.09 4.78
N LEU A 120 3.39 -18.35 5.86
CA LEU A 120 3.14 -16.90 5.94
C LEU A 120 4.03 -16.12 4.97
N TRP A 121 5.29 -16.53 4.81
CA TRP A 121 6.18 -15.99 3.80
C TRP A 121 5.58 -16.16 2.40
N PHE A 122 5.27 -17.41 2.01
CA PHE A 122 4.74 -17.71 0.68
C PHE A 122 3.43 -16.94 0.40
N MET A 123 2.53 -16.88 1.39
CA MET A 123 1.28 -16.13 1.27
C MET A 123 1.51 -14.63 1.09
N THR A 124 2.46 -14.05 1.82
CA THR A 124 2.77 -12.62 1.71
C THR A 124 3.52 -12.31 0.42
N GLU A 125 4.39 -13.20 -0.04
CA GLU A 125 5.07 -13.09 -1.34
C GLU A 125 4.05 -13.10 -2.50
N LEU A 126 3.01 -13.94 -2.43
CA LEU A 126 1.90 -13.91 -3.39
C LEU A 126 1.12 -12.58 -3.35
N ALA A 127 0.95 -11.98 -2.17
CA ALA A 127 0.31 -10.68 -2.05
C ALA A 127 1.18 -9.54 -2.63
N ILE A 128 2.51 -9.61 -2.45
CA ILE A 128 3.44 -8.68 -3.10
C ILE A 128 3.39 -8.86 -4.62
N MET A 129 3.45 -10.11 -5.11
CA MET A 129 3.31 -10.44 -6.54
C MET A 129 2.02 -9.86 -7.13
N ALA A 130 0.89 -9.96 -6.43
CA ALA A 130 -0.37 -9.41 -6.90
C ALA A 130 -0.37 -7.88 -7.00
N THR A 131 0.34 -7.19 -6.10
CA THR A 131 0.55 -5.74 -6.17
C THR A 131 1.45 -5.40 -7.37
N GLU A 132 2.55 -6.15 -7.54
CA GLU A 132 3.45 -6.00 -8.68
C GLU A 132 2.72 -6.21 -10.03
N MET A 133 1.75 -7.13 -10.08
CA MET A 133 0.93 -7.33 -11.26
C MET A 133 0.09 -6.09 -11.60
N ALA A 134 -0.53 -5.45 -10.60
CA ALA A 134 -1.32 -4.24 -10.79
C ALA A 134 -0.46 -3.09 -11.36
N GLU A 135 0.77 -2.96 -10.89
CA GLU A 135 1.71 -1.96 -11.41
C GLU A 135 2.20 -2.25 -12.81
N VAL A 136 2.55 -3.50 -13.11
CA VAL A 136 3.01 -3.90 -14.44
C VAL A 136 1.90 -3.66 -15.46
N ILE A 137 0.68 -4.06 -15.11
CA ILE A 137 -0.50 -3.86 -15.96
C ILE A 137 -0.75 -2.35 -16.14
N GLY A 138 -0.80 -1.58 -15.06
CA GLY A 138 -1.01 -0.13 -15.13
C GLY A 138 0.08 0.59 -15.94
N ALA A 139 1.35 0.26 -15.73
CA ALA A 139 2.47 0.84 -16.47
C ALA A 139 2.49 0.41 -17.94
N ALA A 140 2.17 -0.85 -18.25
CA ALA A 140 2.07 -1.34 -19.62
C ALA A 140 0.93 -0.65 -20.39
N ILE A 141 -0.23 -0.48 -19.74
CA ILE A 141 -1.35 0.29 -20.29
C ILE A 141 -0.95 1.76 -20.48
N ALA A 142 -0.30 2.39 -19.49
CA ALA A 142 0.19 3.76 -19.63
C ALA A 142 1.15 3.93 -20.83
N ILE A 143 2.07 2.98 -21.03
CA ILE A 143 3.00 2.97 -22.17
C ILE A 143 2.23 2.81 -23.49
N HIS A 144 1.23 1.92 -23.52
CA HIS A 144 0.35 1.73 -24.68
C HIS A 144 -0.38 3.02 -25.04
N LEU A 145 -0.98 3.68 -24.05
CA LEU A 145 -1.76 4.91 -24.23
C LEU A 145 -0.89 6.12 -24.61
N LEU A 146 0.33 6.23 -24.07
CA LEU A 146 1.23 7.37 -24.34
C LEU A 146 1.98 7.25 -25.67
N PHE A 147 2.42 6.05 -26.04
CA PHE A 147 3.35 5.85 -27.16
C PHE A 147 2.75 5.01 -28.29
N GLY A 148 1.53 4.49 -28.14
CA GLY A 148 0.89 3.61 -29.13
C GLY A 148 1.56 2.24 -29.28
N LEU A 149 2.44 1.86 -28.33
CA LEU A 149 3.14 0.58 -28.37
C LEU A 149 2.18 -0.56 -28.00
N PRO A 150 2.23 -1.74 -28.66
CA PRO A 150 1.37 -2.85 -28.28
C PRO A 150 1.56 -3.26 -26.81
N LEU A 151 0.48 -3.65 -26.12
CA LEU A 151 0.47 -3.94 -24.67
C LEU A 151 1.56 -4.93 -24.24
N LEU A 152 1.81 -5.98 -25.04
CA LEU A 152 2.85 -6.96 -24.74
C LEU A 152 4.27 -6.33 -24.71
N TRP A 153 4.54 -5.37 -25.60
CA TRP A 153 5.79 -4.60 -25.55
C TRP A 153 5.85 -3.71 -24.31
N GLY A 154 4.73 -3.10 -23.93
CA GLY A 154 4.60 -2.38 -22.65
C GLY A 154 5.00 -3.25 -21.48
N VAL A 155 4.43 -4.46 -21.37
CA VAL A 155 4.76 -5.44 -20.32
C VAL A 155 6.25 -5.79 -20.34
N ILE A 156 6.84 -6.08 -21.51
CA ILE A 156 8.28 -6.40 -21.60
C ILE A 156 9.14 -5.20 -21.18
N ILE A 157 8.78 -3.97 -21.57
CA ILE A 157 9.52 -2.76 -21.20
C ILE A 157 9.50 -2.55 -19.68
N THR A 158 8.38 -2.87 -19.00
CA THR A 158 8.33 -2.75 -17.54
C THR A 158 9.33 -3.67 -16.82
N ALA A 159 9.80 -4.75 -17.45
CA ALA A 159 10.85 -5.61 -16.90
C ALA A 159 12.21 -4.88 -16.77
N LEU A 160 12.41 -3.79 -17.51
CA LEU A 160 13.63 -2.98 -17.43
C LEU A 160 13.69 -2.13 -16.15
N ASP A 161 12.64 -2.11 -15.34
CA ASP A 161 12.63 -1.43 -14.05
C ASP A 161 13.64 -2.00 -13.04
N VAL A 162 14.14 -3.22 -13.25
CA VAL A 162 15.28 -3.78 -12.52
C VAL A 162 16.50 -2.88 -12.68
N LEU A 163 16.73 -2.33 -13.88
CA LEU A 163 17.83 -1.39 -14.13
C LEU A 163 17.60 -0.07 -13.40
N LEU A 164 16.34 0.39 -13.33
CA LEU A 164 15.96 1.55 -12.54
C LEU A 164 16.22 1.31 -11.05
N LEU A 165 15.83 0.15 -10.51
CA LEU A 165 16.11 -0.23 -9.13
C LEU A 165 17.61 -0.26 -8.85
N LEU A 166 18.41 -0.88 -9.72
CA LEU A 166 19.87 -0.91 -9.59
C LEU A 166 20.48 0.50 -9.56
N LEU A 167 19.93 1.43 -10.34
CA LEU A 167 20.32 2.83 -10.31
C LEU A 167 19.90 3.50 -8.99
N LEU A 168 18.66 3.27 -8.54
CA LEU A 168 18.13 3.80 -7.30
C LEU A 168 18.90 3.30 -6.07
N MET A 169 19.35 2.04 -6.06
CA MET A 169 20.15 1.46 -4.98
C MET A 169 21.52 2.15 -4.81
N LYS A 170 22.07 2.75 -5.87
CA LYS A 170 23.29 3.57 -5.77
C LYS A 170 23.01 4.93 -5.14
N LEU A 171 21.74 5.33 -5.04
CA LEU A 171 21.31 6.56 -4.39
C LEU A 171 21.04 6.25 -2.91
N GLY A 172 21.63 7.03 -2.01
CA GLY A 172 21.34 6.88 -0.57
C GLY A 172 19.85 7.08 -0.25
N PHE A 173 19.39 6.48 0.86
CA PHE A 173 17.96 6.39 1.22
C PHE A 173 17.21 7.73 1.21
N ARG A 174 17.85 8.83 1.64
CA ARG A 174 17.26 10.19 1.59
C ARG A 174 16.89 10.65 0.17
N LYS A 175 17.64 10.24 -0.84
CA LYS A 175 17.33 10.57 -2.24
C LYS A 175 16.16 9.73 -2.76
N ILE A 176 16.10 8.45 -2.36
CA ILE A 176 14.98 7.56 -2.69
C ILE A 176 13.67 8.13 -2.10
N GLU A 177 13.67 8.53 -0.83
CA GLU A 177 12.54 9.22 -0.17
C GLU A 177 12.07 10.44 -0.98
N GLY A 178 13.01 11.26 -1.48
CA GLY A 178 12.71 12.44 -2.30
C GLY A 178 12.13 12.11 -3.68
N ILE A 179 12.60 11.04 -4.33
CA ILE A 179 12.05 10.55 -5.61
C ILE A 179 10.61 10.09 -5.43
N VAL A 180 10.35 9.28 -4.39
CA VAL A 180 9.00 8.82 -4.05
C VAL A 180 8.06 10.01 -3.78
N LEU A 181 8.50 10.99 -3.00
CA LEU A 181 7.73 12.21 -2.75
C LEU A 181 7.42 12.98 -4.06
N THR A 182 8.36 13.00 -5.01
CA THR A 182 8.14 13.63 -6.31
C THR A 182 7.06 12.90 -7.11
N LEU A 183 7.05 11.57 -7.12
CA LEU A 183 6.01 10.77 -7.78
C LEU A 183 4.63 11.04 -7.17
N ILE A 184 4.53 11.10 -5.84
CA ILE A 184 3.30 11.47 -5.13
C ILE A 184 2.80 12.84 -5.58
N ILE A 185 3.69 13.84 -5.62
CA ILE A 185 3.33 15.21 -6.01
C ILE A 185 2.85 15.25 -7.47
N VAL A 186 3.48 14.49 -8.38
CA VAL A 186 3.03 14.41 -9.78
C VAL A 186 1.60 13.88 -9.86
N ILE A 187 1.31 12.75 -9.21
CA ILE A 187 -0.04 12.15 -9.20
C ILE A 187 -1.05 13.13 -8.61
N LEU A 188 -0.72 13.75 -7.47
CA LEU A 188 -1.57 14.73 -6.80
C LEU A 188 -1.87 15.93 -7.69
N LEU A 189 -0.85 16.53 -8.32
CA LEU A 189 -1.02 17.70 -9.18
C LEU A 189 -1.85 17.39 -10.42
N VAL A 190 -1.67 16.20 -11.02
CA VAL A 190 -2.48 15.75 -12.15
C VAL A 190 -3.96 15.70 -11.74
N PHE A 191 -4.31 14.96 -10.71
CA PHE A 191 -5.73 14.81 -10.32
C PHE A 191 -6.32 16.09 -9.74
N LEU A 192 -5.51 16.92 -9.08
CA LEU A 192 -5.94 18.24 -8.63
C LEU A 192 -6.28 19.15 -9.81
N TYR A 193 -5.45 19.12 -10.86
CA TYR A 193 -5.71 19.86 -12.10
C TYR A 193 -7.00 19.37 -12.78
N MET A 194 -7.20 18.05 -12.88
CA MET A 194 -8.44 17.48 -13.42
C MET A 194 -9.67 17.91 -12.62
N ALA A 195 -9.61 17.80 -11.29
CA ALA A 195 -10.69 18.21 -10.40
C ALA A 195 -10.98 19.72 -10.52
N PHE A 196 -9.94 20.55 -10.64
CA PHE A 196 -10.11 21.99 -10.83
C PHE A 196 -10.86 22.32 -12.14
N LEU A 197 -10.53 21.65 -13.24
CA LEU A 197 -11.22 21.81 -14.52
C LEU A 197 -12.68 21.31 -14.45
N ALA A 198 -12.92 20.23 -13.71
CA ALA A 198 -14.24 19.64 -13.53
C ALA A 198 -15.22 20.52 -12.74
N LYS A 199 -14.73 21.53 -12.00
CA LYS A 199 -15.51 22.44 -11.15
C LYS A 199 -16.56 21.71 -10.28
N PRO A 200 -16.14 20.77 -9.41
CA PRO A 200 -17.04 20.00 -8.58
C PRO A 200 -17.77 20.88 -7.55
N ASP A 201 -18.94 20.43 -7.11
CA ASP A 201 -19.67 21.05 -6.01
C ASP A 201 -18.97 20.71 -4.67
N MET A 202 -18.07 21.60 -4.25
CA MET A 202 -17.31 21.43 -3.01
C MET A 202 -18.21 21.45 -1.76
N GLY A 203 -19.41 22.04 -1.83
CA GLY A 203 -20.39 21.99 -0.77
C GLY A 203 -20.92 20.57 -0.57
N GLN A 204 -21.28 19.89 -1.67
CA GLN A 204 -21.69 18.49 -1.61
C GLN A 204 -20.55 17.56 -1.20
N VAL A 205 -19.32 17.81 -1.66
CA VAL A 205 -18.14 17.06 -1.21
C VAL A 205 -17.98 17.14 0.30
N ALA A 206 -18.08 18.36 0.88
CA ALA A 206 -17.93 18.57 2.31
C ALA A 206 -19.04 17.89 3.12
N VAL A 207 -20.29 17.94 2.65
CA VAL A 207 -21.43 17.27 3.32
C VAL A 207 -21.27 15.76 3.31
N ASN A 208 -20.75 15.18 2.22
CA ASN A 208 -20.56 13.73 2.09
C ASN A 208 -19.27 13.20 2.75
N LEU A 209 -18.50 14.05 3.44
CA LEU A 209 -17.50 13.57 4.39
C LEU A 209 -18.16 12.90 5.60
N VAL A 210 -19.41 13.25 5.90
CA VAL A 210 -20.21 12.62 6.96
C VAL A 210 -20.86 11.35 6.43
N PRO A 211 -20.64 10.17 7.05
CA PRO A 211 -21.25 8.91 6.62
C PRO A 211 -22.77 8.99 6.54
N HIS A 212 -23.33 8.52 5.43
CA HIS A 212 -24.77 8.43 5.20
C HIS A 212 -25.26 6.98 5.24
N HIS A 213 -26.51 6.77 5.68
CA HIS A 213 -27.13 5.44 5.71
C HIS A 213 -27.28 4.81 4.32
N ASP A 214 -27.32 5.61 3.26
CA ASP A 214 -27.41 5.14 1.88
C ASP A 214 -26.22 4.27 1.46
N ILE A 215 -25.08 4.37 2.15
CA ILE A 215 -23.90 3.51 1.93
C ILE A 215 -24.24 2.04 2.22
N LEU A 216 -25.24 1.75 3.06
CA LEU A 216 -25.62 0.39 3.45
C LEU A 216 -26.48 -0.34 2.40
N LYS A 217 -26.90 0.35 1.34
CA LYS A 217 -27.61 -0.28 0.21
C LYS A 217 -26.65 -1.19 -0.57
N HIS A 218 -27.18 -2.27 -1.17
CA HIS A 218 -26.35 -3.37 -1.67
C HIS A 218 -25.21 -2.95 -2.62
N GLY A 219 -25.49 -2.13 -3.64
CA GLY A 219 -24.47 -1.70 -4.62
C GLY A 219 -23.44 -0.73 -4.04
N GLN A 220 -23.90 0.28 -3.28
CA GLN A 220 -23.04 1.23 -2.57
C GLN A 220 -22.13 0.52 -1.56
N LEU A 221 -22.70 -0.44 -0.82
CA LEU A 221 -22.00 -1.21 0.18
C LEU A 221 -20.91 -2.01 -0.51
N MET A 222 -21.21 -2.79 -1.55
CA MET A 222 -20.18 -3.59 -2.25
C MET A 222 -18.97 -2.75 -2.69
N LEU A 223 -19.21 -1.56 -3.25
CA LEU A 223 -18.13 -0.68 -3.67
C LEU A 223 -17.41 0.00 -2.50
N ALA A 224 -18.15 0.39 -1.45
CA ALA A 224 -17.58 0.87 -0.20
C ALA A 224 -16.65 -0.18 0.43
N LEU A 225 -17.09 -1.43 0.48
CA LEU A 225 -16.31 -2.55 0.99
C LEU A 225 -15.07 -2.78 0.12
N GLY A 226 -15.18 -2.65 -1.21
CA GLY A 226 -14.05 -2.70 -2.13
C GLY A 226 -13.01 -1.61 -1.87
N ILE A 227 -13.45 -0.35 -1.66
CA ILE A 227 -12.57 0.77 -1.29
C ILE A 227 -11.84 0.46 0.02
N VAL A 228 -12.57 0.06 1.06
CA VAL A 228 -11.96 -0.24 2.37
C VAL A 228 -10.98 -1.42 2.29
N GLY A 229 -11.33 -2.49 1.59
CA GLY A 229 -10.47 -3.67 1.41
C GLY A 229 -9.19 -3.37 0.62
N ALA A 230 -9.31 -2.62 -0.49
CA ALA A 230 -8.18 -2.27 -1.34
C ALA A 230 -7.18 -1.33 -0.65
N THR A 231 -7.65 -0.50 0.28
CA THR A 231 -6.76 0.47 0.93
C THR A 231 -5.82 -0.16 1.94
N VAL A 232 -6.21 -1.18 2.70
CA VAL A 232 -5.31 -1.75 3.71
C VAL A 232 -4.44 -2.85 3.11
N MET A 233 -3.22 -2.49 2.72
CA MET A 233 -2.27 -3.43 2.13
C MET A 233 -1.41 -4.15 3.19
N PRO A 234 -1.35 -5.50 3.19
CA PRO A 234 -0.57 -6.26 4.18
C PRO A 234 0.93 -5.95 4.10
N HIS A 235 1.47 -5.88 2.88
CA HIS A 235 2.90 -5.66 2.65
C HIS A 235 3.36 -4.32 3.26
N ASN A 236 2.53 -3.28 3.20
CA ASN A 236 2.86 -1.97 3.80
C ASN A 236 2.97 -2.00 5.32
N LEU A 237 2.32 -2.95 6.02
CA LEU A 237 2.49 -3.11 7.47
C LEU A 237 3.89 -3.66 7.80
N TYR A 238 4.37 -4.64 7.03
CA TYR A 238 5.74 -5.14 7.16
C TYR A 238 6.74 -4.05 6.81
N LEU A 239 6.54 -3.36 5.69
CA LEU A 239 7.37 -2.26 5.25
C LEU A 239 7.55 -1.22 6.35
N HIS A 240 6.44 -0.67 6.87
CA HIS A 240 6.48 0.41 7.84
C HIS A 240 7.14 0.00 9.17
N SER A 241 6.93 -1.25 9.59
CA SER A 241 7.59 -1.80 10.78
C SER A 241 9.11 -1.92 10.64
N SER A 242 9.63 -2.03 9.41
CA SER A 242 11.08 -2.07 9.17
C SER A 242 11.66 -0.68 8.89
N ILE A 243 11.07 0.10 7.99
CA ILE A 243 11.61 1.42 7.61
C ILE A 243 11.58 2.44 8.75
N SER A 244 10.69 2.25 9.74
CA SER A 244 10.68 3.04 10.98
C SER A 244 11.95 2.85 11.82
N GLN A 245 12.75 1.82 11.55
CA GLN A 245 14.03 1.52 12.18
C GLN A 245 15.23 2.17 11.46
N THR A 246 15.03 2.83 10.31
CA THR A 246 16.11 3.50 9.54
C THR A 246 16.71 4.70 10.27
N ARG A 247 15.93 5.32 11.17
CA ARG A 247 16.36 6.46 11.98
C ARG A 247 17.07 5.97 13.24
N LYS A 248 18.25 6.51 13.52
CA LYS A 248 19.01 6.18 14.73
C LYS A 248 18.35 6.79 15.96
N VAL A 249 17.96 5.95 16.92
CA VAL A 249 17.33 6.36 18.18
C VAL A 249 18.17 5.87 19.34
N ASP A 250 18.53 6.77 20.25
CA ASP A 250 19.11 6.39 21.54
C ASP A 250 18.01 5.84 22.44
N ARG A 251 18.15 4.57 22.83
CA ARG A 251 17.14 3.82 23.59
C ARG A 251 17.45 3.75 25.09
N SER A 252 18.55 4.36 25.53
CA SER A 252 18.86 4.50 26.96
C SER A 252 17.79 5.33 27.68
N GLU A 253 17.23 6.32 26.99
CA GLU A 253 16.16 7.17 27.50
C GLU A 253 14.81 6.87 26.84
N LYS A 254 13.81 6.55 27.68
CA LYS A 254 12.41 6.34 27.23
C LYS A 254 11.83 7.55 26.50
N LYS A 255 12.29 8.75 26.84
CA LYS A 255 11.85 10.00 26.21
C LYS A 255 12.18 10.04 24.72
N ASN A 256 13.35 9.54 24.32
CA ASN A 256 13.77 9.49 22.93
C ASN A 256 12.94 8.50 22.11
N ILE A 257 12.56 7.37 22.71
CA ILE A 257 11.63 6.41 22.09
C ILE A 257 10.24 7.04 21.90
N ALA A 258 9.72 7.74 22.92
CA ALA A 258 8.45 8.44 22.81
C ALA A 258 8.47 9.55 21.74
N GLU A 259 9.58 10.27 21.64
CA GLU A 259 9.80 11.30 20.62
C GLU A 259 9.87 10.70 19.21
N ALA A 260 10.60 9.59 19.04
CA ALA A 260 10.65 8.83 17.79
C ALA A 260 9.25 8.38 17.34
N ILE A 261 8.48 7.75 18.24
CA ILE A 261 7.11 7.35 17.96
C ILE A 261 6.29 8.56 17.54
N ARG A 262 6.39 9.69 18.25
CA ARG A 262 5.63 10.91 17.92
C ARG A 262 5.97 11.43 16.53
N PHE A 263 7.24 11.56 16.16
CA PHE A 263 7.61 12.10 14.85
C PHE A 263 7.29 11.15 13.71
N THR A 264 7.50 9.84 13.87
CA THR A 264 7.07 8.85 12.86
C THR A 264 5.56 8.83 12.70
N THR A 265 4.80 9.03 13.79
CA THR A 265 3.33 9.16 13.71
C THR A 265 2.92 10.39 12.91
N TRP A 266 3.54 11.54 13.17
CA TRP A 266 3.27 12.76 12.41
C TRP A 266 3.62 12.61 10.94
N ASP A 267 4.79 12.06 10.62
CA ASP A 267 5.20 11.79 9.23
C ASP A 267 4.21 10.88 8.52
N SER A 268 3.88 9.72 9.12
CA SER A 268 2.92 8.78 8.53
C SER A 268 1.54 9.40 8.33
N ASN A 269 1.01 10.13 9.31
CA ASN A 269 -0.32 10.74 9.20
C ASN A 269 -0.36 11.85 8.14
N ILE A 270 0.67 12.68 8.04
CA ILE A 270 0.75 13.72 7.00
C ILE A 270 0.73 13.07 5.61
N GLN A 271 1.54 12.03 5.42
CA GLN A 271 1.69 11.37 4.11
C GLN A 271 0.43 10.57 3.74
N LEU A 272 -0.17 9.84 4.69
CA LEU A 272 -1.44 9.14 4.48
C LEU A 272 -2.62 10.10 4.30
N THR A 273 -2.56 11.32 4.85
CA THR A 273 -3.53 12.37 4.52
C THR A 273 -3.38 12.80 3.07
N GLY A 274 -2.14 12.88 2.55
CA GLY A 274 -1.90 13.04 1.12
C GLY A 274 -2.54 11.93 0.28
N ALA A 275 -2.41 10.67 0.70
CA ALA A 275 -3.07 9.53 0.05
C ALA A 275 -4.61 9.64 0.09
N PHE A 276 -5.18 10.04 1.23
CA PHE A 276 -6.60 10.33 1.35
C PHE A 276 -7.06 11.42 0.36
N VAL A 277 -6.27 12.49 0.20
CA VAL A 277 -6.59 13.56 -0.75
C VAL A 277 -6.56 13.05 -2.19
N VAL A 278 -5.55 12.26 -2.58
CA VAL A 278 -5.49 11.64 -3.92
C VAL A 278 -6.70 10.75 -4.17
N ASN A 279 -7.04 9.86 -3.23
CA ASN A 279 -8.21 8.98 -3.35
C ASN A 279 -9.53 9.77 -3.42
N SER A 280 -9.64 10.85 -2.65
CA SER A 280 -10.80 11.76 -2.72
C SER A 280 -10.87 12.47 -4.08
N LEU A 281 -9.73 12.90 -4.63
CA LEU A 281 -9.68 13.52 -5.96
C LEU A 281 -10.08 12.54 -7.05
N LEU A 282 -9.65 11.28 -6.99
CA LEU A 282 -10.07 10.22 -7.92
C LEU A 282 -11.60 10.07 -7.95
N LEU A 283 -12.21 9.97 -6.76
CA LEU A 283 -13.67 9.88 -6.63
C LEU A 283 -14.35 11.16 -7.12
N ILE A 284 -13.87 12.34 -6.74
CA ILE A 284 -14.43 13.63 -7.16
C ILE A 284 -14.37 13.79 -8.68
N VAL A 285 -13.25 13.43 -9.30
CA VAL A 285 -13.10 13.41 -10.76
C VAL A 285 -14.09 12.43 -11.38
N GLY A 286 -14.23 11.23 -10.82
CA GLY A 286 -15.25 10.27 -11.21
C GLY A 286 -16.68 10.83 -11.18
N ALA A 287 -17.02 11.49 -10.08
CA ALA A 287 -18.32 12.10 -9.85
C ALA A 287 -18.59 13.32 -10.73
N ALA A 288 -17.57 14.13 -11.03
CA ALA A 288 -17.75 15.36 -11.77
C ALA A 288 -17.68 15.16 -13.29
N LEU A 289 -16.84 14.23 -13.76
CA LEU A 289 -16.60 14.01 -15.19
C LEU A 289 -17.39 12.85 -15.77
N PHE A 290 -17.71 11.83 -14.98
CA PHE A 290 -18.21 10.55 -15.49
C PHE A 290 -19.56 10.13 -14.90
N PHE A 291 -20.25 11.03 -14.19
CA PHE A 291 -21.52 10.68 -13.57
C PHE A 291 -22.55 10.21 -14.61
N GLY A 292 -23.15 9.05 -14.36
CA GLY A 292 -24.10 8.41 -15.27
C GLY A 292 -23.47 7.51 -16.34
N HIS A 293 -22.14 7.54 -16.50
CA HIS A 293 -21.39 6.69 -17.45
C HIS A 293 -20.55 5.61 -16.73
N GLY A 294 -20.75 5.43 -15.41
CA GLY A 294 -19.93 4.54 -14.60
C GLY A 294 -20.05 3.04 -14.92
N SER A 295 -20.96 2.62 -15.80
CA SER A 295 -21.03 1.25 -16.32
C SER A 295 -20.15 1.03 -17.56
N GLU A 296 -19.66 2.11 -18.18
CA GLU A 296 -18.82 2.06 -19.38
C GLU A 296 -17.32 2.22 -19.04
N LEU A 297 -17.00 2.34 -17.74
CA LEU A 297 -15.66 2.59 -17.23
C LEU A 297 -15.14 1.37 -16.47
N GLU A 298 -14.88 0.29 -17.19
CA GLU A 298 -14.36 -0.95 -16.59
C GLU A 298 -12.82 -1.01 -16.66
N ALA A 299 -12.21 -0.29 -17.61
CA ALA A 299 -10.80 -0.33 -17.90
C ALA A 299 -10.10 1.03 -17.81
N PHE A 300 -8.77 1.01 -17.66
CA PHE A 300 -7.95 2.23 -17.72
C PHE A 300 -7.99 2.90 -19.11
N GLY A 301 -8.13 2.11 -20.17
CA GLY A 301 -8.32 2.63 -21.52
C GLY A 301 -9.65 3.35 -21.72
N ASP A 302 -10.73 2.84 -21.11
CA ASP A 302 -12.03 3.50 -21.14
C ASP A 302 -11.94 4.89 -20.50
N LEU A 303 -11.28 5.00 -19.35
CA LEU A 303 -11.02 6.27 -18.68
C LEU A 303 -10.20 7.22 -19.56
N PHE A 304 -9.13 6.74 -20.18
CA PHE A 304 -8.30 7.55 -21.07
C PHE A 304 -9.08 8.09 -22.27
N ASN A 305 -9.90 7.23 -22.89
CA ASN A 305 -10.73 7.60 -24.03
C ASN A 305 -11.85 8.56 -23.61
N ALA A 306 -12.50 8.31 -22.47
CA ALA A 306 -13.53 9.18 -21.92
C ALA A 306 -13.01 10.58 -21.61
N LEU A 307 -11.77 10.73 -21.12
CA LEU A 307 -11.12 12.04 -20.90
C LEU A 307 -10.90 12.83 -22.20
N ASN A 308 -10.92 12.18 -23.37
CA ASN A 308 -10.82 12.82 -24.68
C ASN A 308 -12.18 12.97 -25.37
N ASP A 309 -13.25 12.38 -24.82
CA ASP A 309 -14.59 12.42 -25.40
C ASP A 309 -15.37 13.65 -24.91
N LYS A 310 -15.73 14.53 -25.86
CA LYS A 310 -16.55 15.71 -25.61
C LYS A 310 -17.98 15.39 -25.18
N ALA A 311 -18.51 14.21 -25.53
CA ALA A 311 -19.84 13.79 -25.11
C ALA A 311 -19.89 13.46 -23.62
N ILE A 312 -18.78 12.95 -23.07
CA ILE A 312 -18.69 12.53 -21.67
C ILE A 312 -18.18 13.68 -20.80
N VAL A 313 -17.01 14.23 -21.16
CA VAL A 313 -16.27 15.19 -20.31
C VAL A 313 -16.53 16.64 -20.74
N GLY A 314 -17.28 16.87 -21.82
CA GLY A 314 -17.70 18.19 -22.25
C GLY A 314 -16.57 19.04 -22.83
N ALA A 315 -16.61 20.35 -22.57
CA ALA A 315 -15.68 21.32 -23.18
C ALA A 315 -14.21 21.18 -22.72
N ILE A 316 -13.97 20.46 -21.62
CA ILE A 316 -12.64 20.21 -21.06
C ILE A 316 -11.99 18.94 -21.61
N ALA A 317 -12.73 18.14 -22.41
CA ALA A 317 -12.20 16.97 -23.08
C ALA A 317 -11.02 17.38 -23.98
N SER A 318 -9.86 16.79 -23.71
CA SER A 318 -8.64 17.13 -24.44
C SER A 318 -7.62 16.00 -24.40
N PRO A 319 -6.78 15.87 -25.46
CA PRO A 319 -5.68 14.91 -25.47
C PRO A 319 -4.69 15.13 -24.31
N VAL A 320 -4.55 16.37 -23.84
CA VAL A 320 -3.69 16.72 -22.70
C VAL A 320 -4.20 16.07 -21.41
N LEU A 321 -5.52 16.05 -21.19
CA LEU A 321 -6.11 15.47 -19.99
C LEU A 321 -5.86 13.95 -19.94
N SER A 322 -6.12 13.25 -21.04
CA SER A 322 -5.82 11.82 -21.19
C SER A 322 -4.32 11.53 -21.02
N MET A 323 -3.44 12.37 -21.60
CA MET A 323 -1.99 12.22 -21.44
C MET A 323 -1.53 12.39 -19.99
N LEU A 324 -2.07 13.38 -19.26
CA LEU A 324 -1.76 13.58 -17.85
C LEU A 324 -2.20 12.37 -17.01
N PHE A 325 -3.36 11.79 -17.30
CA PHE A 325 -3.82 10.56 -16.65
C PHE A 325 -2.83 9.41 -16.86
N ALA A 326 -2.39 9.17 -18.11
CA ALA A 326 -1.44 8.11 -18.40
C ALA A 326 -0.05 8.38 -17.79
N ILE A 327 0.39 9.63 -17.68
CA ILE A 327 1.62 10.00 -16.94
C ILE A 327 1.47 9.68 -15.44
N ALA A 328 0.34 10.00 -14.83
CA ALA A 328 0.08 9.68 -13.44
C ALA A 328 0.04 8.16 -13.22
N LEU A 329 -0.58 7.40 -14.14
CA LEU A 329 -0.62 5.94 -14.11
C LEU A 329 0.78 5.34 -14.19
N LEU A 330 1.64 5.86 -15.07
CA LEU A 330 3.04 5.45 -15.17
C LEU A 330 3.83 5.77 -13.90
N ALA A 331 3.66 6.99 -13.35
CA ALA A 331 4.30 7.41 -12.11
C ALA A 331 3.91 6.52 -10.93
N SER A 332 2.62 6.14 -10.85
CA SER A 332 2.13 5.20 -9.86
C SER A 332 2.75 3.81 -10.00
N GLY A 333 2.92 3.32 -11.23
CA GLY A 333 3.55 2.02 -11.49
C GLY A 333 5.03 1.94 -11.11
N GLN A 334 5.75 3.07 -11.10
CA GLN A 334 7.17 3.09 -10.69
C GLN A 334 7.36 2.94 -9.18
N ASN A 335 6.34 3.25 -8.40
CA ASN A 335 6.47 3.31 -6.96
C ASN A 335 6.77 1.95 -6.33
N SER A 336 6.00 0.92 -6.68
CA SER A 336 6.11 -0.36 -5.97
C SER A 336 7.23 -1.28 -6.46
N THR A 337 8.01 -0.82 -7.44
CA THR A 337 9.40 -1.26 -7.60
C THR A 337 10.23 -1.08 -6.33
N ILE A 338 10.10 0.05 -5.66
CA ILE A 338 10.87 0.35 -4.45
C ILE A 338 10.26 -0.37 -3.25
N THR A 339 8.96 -0.18 -3.02
CA THR A 339 8.30 -0.72 -1.82
C THR A 339 8.15 -2.23 -1.88
N GLY A 340 7.84 -2.81 -3.04
CA GLY A 340 7.77 -4.25 -3.26
C GLY A 340 9.10 -4.95 -3.00
N THR A 341 10.21 -4.39 -3.50
CA THR A 341 11.54 -4.98 -3.28
C THR A 341 11.95 -4.92 -1.81
N LEU A 342 11.78 -3.76 -1.16
CA LEU A 342 12.09 -3.61 0.27
C LEU A 342 11.23 -4.54 1.12
N THR A 343 9.94 -4.62 0.83
CA THR A 343 9.03 -5.48 1.59
C THR A 343 9.33 -6.95 1.38
N GLY A 344 9.60 -7.34 0.13
CA GLY A 344 10.05 -8.68 -0.21
C GLY A 344 11.27 -9.07 0.64
N GLN A 345 12.26 -8.18 0.75
CA GLN A 345 13.47 -8.45 1.53
C GLN A 345 13.12 -8.62 3.02
N ILE A 346 12.27 -7.74 3.57
CA ILE A 346 11.80 -7.81 4.96
C ILE A 346 11.12 -9.16 5.24
N ILE A 347 10.19 -9.60 4.39
CA ILE A 347 9.44 -10.83 4.65
C ILE A 347 10.31 -12.06 4.43
N MET A 348 11.21 -12.04 3.45
CA MET A 348 12.12 -13.14 3.18
C MET A 348 13.11 -13.32 4.32
N GLU A 349 13.82 -12.25 4.71
CA GLU A 349 14.74 -12.30 5.84
C GLU A 349 14.03 -12.56 7.16
N GLY A 350 12.84 -11.98 7.36
CA GLY A 350 12.09 -12.11 8.60
C GLY A 350 11.47 -13.49 8.83
N TYR A 351 10.87 -14.11 7.79
CA TYR A 351 10.20 -15.41 7.92
C TYR A 351 11.10 -16.61 7.62
N THR A 352 11.97 -16.52 6.60
CA THR A 352 12.78 -17.65 6.13
C THR A 352 14.25 -17.56 6.52
N HIS A 353 14.72 -16.38 6.95
CA HIS A 353 16.12 -16.05 7.19
C HIS A 353 17.01 -16.17 5.93
N TRP A 354 16.42 -16.17 4.74
CA TRP A 354 17.18 -16.12 3.50
C TRP A 354 17.59 -14.69 3.19
N ARG A 355 18.89 -14.48 2.99
CA ARG A 355 19.44 -13.21 2.53
C ARG A 355 19.76 -13.29 1.05
N MET A 356 19.15 -12.41 0.28
CA MET A 356 19.36 -12.29 -1.16
C MET A 356 19.62 -10.83 -1.50
N PRO A 357 20.53 -10.53 -2.44
CA PRO A 357 20.73 -9.16 -2.84
C PRO A 357 19.48 -8.63 -3.54
N MET A 358 19.10 -7.36 -3.26
CA MET A 358 17.88 -6.72 -3.77
C MET A 358 17.69 -6.86 -5.29
N TRP A 359 18.77 -6.80 -6.08
CA TRP A 359 18.68 -6.95 -7.54
C TRP A 359 18.19 -8.34 -7.95
N LEU A 360 18.65 -9.38 -7.27
CA LEU A 360 18.25 -10.76 -7.56
C LEU A 360 16.82 -10.98 -7.11
N GLN A 361 16.46 -10.46 -5.93
CA GLN A 361 15.10 -10.51 -5.44
C GLN A 361 14.12 -9.82 -6.40
N ARG A 362 14.49 -8.66 -6.94
CA ARG A 362 13.64 -7.97 -7.92
C ARG A 362 13.51 -8.75 -9.23
N ILE A 363 14.60 -9.35 -9.75
CA ILE A 363 14.51 -10.19 -10.95
C ILE A 363 13.57 -11.38 -10.72
N LEU A 364 13.64 -12.02 -9.55
CA LEU A 364 12.81 -13.17 -9.22
C LEU A 364 11.33 -12.78 -9.07
N THR A 365 11.03 -11.77 -8.25
CA THR A 365 9.66 -11.27 -8.04
C THR A 365 9.04 -10.77 -9.35
N ARG A 366 9.77 -9.94 -10.10
CA ARG A 366 9.36 -9.46 -11.41
C ARG A 366 9.17 -10.60 -12.42
N GLY A 367 10.08 -11.57 -12.45
CA GLY A 367 9.95 -12.75 -13.31
C GLY A 367 8.69 -13.57 -12.98
N ILE A 368 8.46 -13.84 -11.70
CA ILE A 368 7.28 -14.58 -11.21
C ILE A 368 5.98 -13.79 -11.51
N ALA A 369 5.98 -12.46 -11.41
CA ALA A 369 4.83 -11.63 -11.73
C ALA A 369 4.56 -11.49 -13.24
N LEU A 370 5.61 -11.41 -14.07
CA LEU A 370 5.48 -11.26 -15.53
C LEU A 370 4.98 -12.52 -16.23
N VAL A 371 5.41 -13.71 -15.78
CA VAL A 371 5.01 -14.99 -16.37
C VAL A 371 3.48 -15.16 -16.49
N PRO A 372 2.67 -15.02 -15.42
CA PRO A 372 1.23 -15.15 -15.53
C PRO A 372 0.61 -14.05 -16.40
N ILE A 373 1.14 -12.84 -16.38
CA ILE A 373 0.64 -11.72 -17.22
C ILE A 373 0.84 -12.04 -18.70
N VAL A 374 2.05 -12.46 -19.09
CA VAL A 374 2.38 -12.79 -20.49
C VAL A 374 1.57 -13.99 -20.97
N ILE A 375 1.46 -15.04 -20.17
CA ILE A 375 0.65 -16.22 -20.50
C ILE A 375 -0.82 -15.82 -20.68
N PHE A 376 -1.37 -15.05 -19.75
CA PHE A 376 -2.75 -14.60 -19.81
C PHE A 376 -3.00 -13.73 -21.06
N ALA A 377 -2.08 -12.81 -21.37
CA ALA A 377 -2.16 -11.96 -22.56
C ALA A 377 -2.10 -12.77 -23.87
N ILE A 378 -1.32 -13.85 -23.93
CA ILE A 378 -1.24 -14.73 -25.11
C ILE A 378 -2.55 -15.53 -25.27
N ILE A 379 -3.12 -16.04 -24.16
CA ILE A 379 -4.31 -16.90 -24.20
C ILE A 379 -5.60 -16.10 -24.47
N PHE A 380 -5.79 -14.99 -23.77
CA PHE A 380 -7.05 -14.23 -23.78
C PHE A 380 -7.03 -13.04 -24.77
N GLY A 381 -5.96 -12.93 -25.55
CA GLY A 381 -5.69 -11.75 -26.38
C GLY A 381 -5.18 -10.60 -25.51
N ALA A 382 -4.07 -9.99 -25.92
CA ALA A 382 -3.43 -8.88 -25.22
C ALA A 382 -4.27 -7.59 -25.34
N THR A 383 -5.48 -7.62 -24.77
CA THR A 383 -6.45 -6.53 -24.72
C THR A 383 -6.45 -5.89 -23.34
N GLU A 384 -6.84 -4.61 -23.27
CA GLU A 384 -6.88 -3.85 -22.01
C GLU A 384 -7.83 -4.51 -20.99
N GLY A 385 -9.06 -4.84 -21.42
CA GLY A 385 -10.05 -5.47 -20.53
C GLY A 385 -9.63 -6.84 -20.00
N ALA A 386 -8.83 -7.61 -20.74
CA ALA A 386 -8.27 -8.86 -20.24
C ALA A 386 -7.26 -8.61 -19.10
N LEU A 387 -6.34 -7.67 -19.29
CA LEU A 387 -5.35 -7.32 -18.27
C LEU A 387 -6.00 -6.67 -17.04
N ASP A 388 -7.01 -5.83 -17.21
CA ASP A 388 -7.73 -5.21 -16.08
C ASP A 388 -8.51 -6.26 -15.26
N ARG A 389 -9.11 -7.27 -15.90
CA ARG A 389 -9.69 -8.42 -15.18
C ARG A 389 -8.63 -9.19 -14.40
N LEU A 390 -7.45 -9.40 -14.98
CA LEU A 390 -6.34 -10.06 -14.29
C LEU A 390 -5.87 -9.25 -13.07
N LEU A 391 -5.87 -7.92 -13.16
CA LEU A 391 -5.58 -7.01 -12.05
C LEU A 391 -6.61 -7.17 -10.92
N VAL A 392 -7.90 -7.26 -11.24
CA VAL A 392 -8.95 -7.50 -10.23
C VAL A 392 -8.78 -8.87 -9.57
N TYR A 393 -8.46 -9.90 -10.36
CA TYR A 393 -8.22 -11.24 -9.82
C TYR A 393 -6.99 -11.31 -8.90
N SER A 394 -5.93 -10.56 -9.18
CA SER A 394 -4.73 -10.56 -8.34
C SER A 394 -5.02 -10.06 -6.91
N GLN A 395 -6.02 -9.18 -6.72
CA GLN A 395 -6.39 -8.64 -5.41
C GLN A 395 -6.88 -9.68 -4.40
N VAL A 396 -7.25 -10.87 -4.87
CA VAL A 396 -7.57 -12.03 -4.01
C VAL A 396 -6.40 -12.39 -3.10
N PHE A 397 -5.15 -12.33 -3.59
CA PHE A 397 -3.97 -12.67 -2.80
C PHE A 397 -3.74 -11.66 -1.65
N LEU A 398 -3.96 -10.37 -1.89
CA LEU A 398 -3.90 -9.34 -0.84
C LEU A 398 -4.96 -9.61 0.23
N SER A 399 -6.17 -9.94 -0.20
CA SER A 399 -7.30 -10.22 0.67
C SER A 399 -7.06 -11.40 1.61
N VAL A 400 -6.42 -12.46 1.09
CA VAL A 400 -6.03 -13.66 1.85
C VAL A 400 -4.91 -13.34 2.85
N ALA A 401 -3.90 -12.57 2.46
CA ALA A 401 -2.74 -12.28 3.31
C ALA A 401 -3.05 -11.28 4.44
N LEU A 402 -4.06 -10.40 4.25
CA LEU A 402 -4.31 -9.29 5.16
C LEU A 402 -4.55 -9.69 6.63
N PRO A 403 -5.42 -10.67 6.97
CA PRO A 403 -5.67 -11.04 8.37
C PRO A 403 -4.39 -11.50 9.09
N PHE A 404 -3.52 -12.22 8.38
CA PHE A 404 -2.28 -12.76 8.92
C PHE A 404 -1.20 -11.70 9.18
N SER A 405 -1.39 -10.47 8.70
CA SER A 405 -0.55 -9.32 9.06
C SER A 405 -1.18 -8.48 10.17
N MET A 406 -2.49 -8.19 10.10
CA MET A 406 -3.18 -7.31 11.05
C MET A 406 -3.33 -7.93 12.45
N PHE A 407 -3.77 -9.18 12.55
CA PHE A 407 -4.00 -9.81 13.85
C PHE A 407 -2.71 -9.97 14.67
N PRO A 408 -1.59 -10.47 14.09
CA PRO A 408 -0.32 -10.49 14.80
C PRO A 408 0.16 -9.10 15.19
N LEU A 409 0.01 -8.10 14.31
CA LEU A 409 0.39 -6.73 14.61
C LEU A 409 -0.32 -6.18 15.86
N ILE A 410 -1.64 -6.34 15.93
CA ILE A 410 -2.45 -5.87 17.07
C ILE A 410 -2.10 -6.67 18.33
N TYR A 411 -1.88 -7.99 18.20
CA TYR A 411 -1.48 -8.84 19.31
C TYR A 411 -0.14 -8.40 19.92
N PHE A 412 0.89 -8.20 19.10
CA PHE A 412 2.21 -7.79 19.59
C PHE A 412 2.17 -6.39 20.21
N THR A 413 1.48 -5.46 19.55
CA THR A 413 1.41 -4.06 20.02
C THR A 413 0.50 -3.86 21.25
N SER A 414 -0.38 -4.82 21.56
CA SER A 414 -1.23 -4.82 22.76
C SER A 414 -0.60 -5.53 23.97
N SER A 415 0.51 -6.25 23.78
CA SER A 415 1.13 -7.05 24.84
C SER A 415 2.25 -6.32 25.56
N LYS A 416 2.15 -6.22 26.90
CA LYS A 416 3.19 -5.67 27.78
C LYS A 416 4.51 -6.43 27.68
N LYS A 417 4.48 -7.70 27.32
CA LYS A 417 5.69 -8.52 27.12
C LYS A 417 6.59 -7.94 26.02
N PHE A 418 5.99 -7.44 24.95
CA PHE A 418 6.73 -6.98 23.77
C PHE A 418 6.93 -5.47 23.75
N MET A 419 5.95 -4.69 24.20
CA MET A 419 5.99 -3.22 24.11
C MET A 419 6.34 -2.51 25.42
N GLY A 420 6.39 -3.22 26.55
CA GLY A 420 6.64 -2.63 27.87
C GLY A 420 5.63 -1.55 28.22
N GLU A 421 6.12 -0.32 28.43
CA GLU A 421 5.27 0.85 28.74
C GLU A 421 4.62 1.47 27.49
N PHE A 422 5.09 1.15 26.29
CA PHE A 422 4.58 1.68 25.02
C PHE A 422 3.42 0.85 24.43
N VAL A 423 2.78 0.01 25.24
CA VAL A 423 1.60 -0.79 24.85
C VAL A 423 0.47 0.10 24.35
N ASN A 424 -0.28 -0.41 23.38
CA ASN A 424 -1.47 0.26 22.90
C ASN A 424 -2.50 0.50 24.03
N PRO A 425 -3.12 1.68 24.09
CA PRO A 425 -4.23 1.89 25.00
C PRO A 425 -5.40 0.98 24.62
N ARG A 426 -6.20 0.57 25.62
CA ARG A 426 -7.30 -0.40 25.43
C ARG A 426 -8.25 -0.03 24.30
N TRP A 427 -8.57 1.25 24.14
CA TRP A 427 -9.46 1.71 23.07
C TRP A 427 -8.88 1.42 21.67
N ALA A 428 -7.57 1.60 21.48
CA ALA A 428 -6.91 1.37 20.20
C ALA A 428 -6.81 -0.12 19.89
N THR A 429 -6.61 -0.96 20.91
CA THR A 429 -6.63 -2.42 20.78
C THR A 429 -8.03 -2.92 20.40
N VAL A 430 -9.08 -2.47 21.10
CA VAL A 430 -10.47 -2.85 20.79
C VAL A 430 -10.84 -2.40 19.38
N LEU A 431 -10.52 -1.15 19.02
CA LEU A 431 -10.78 -0.63 17.69
C LEU A 431 -10.00 -1.40 16.61
N GLY A 432 -8.72 -1.69 16.85
CA GLY A 432 -7.89 -2.47 15.92
C GLY A 432 -8.45 -3.86 15.64
N TYR A 433 -8.85 -4.59 16.69
CA TYR A 433 -9.49 -5.91 16.51
C TYR A 433 -10.86 -5.80 15.83
N ALA A 434 -11.70 -4.83 16.20
CA ALA A 434 -13.01 -4.63 15.58
C ALA A 434 -12.87 -4.38 14.07
N VAL A 435 -11.97 -3.47 13.69
CA VAL A 435 -11.66 -3.18 12.28
C VAL A 435 -11.08 -4.40 11.57
N SER A 436 -10.19 -5.15 12.21
CA SER A 436 -9.57 -6.34 11.59
C SER A 436 -10.59 -7.44 11.33
N VAL A 437 -11.56 -7.63 12.24
CA VAL A 437 -12.67 -8.59 12.05
C VAL A 437 -13.57 -8.14 10.90
N ILE A 438 -13.92 -6.84 10.84
CA ILE A 438 -14.70 -6.29 9.73
C ILE A 438 -13.96 -6.54 8.41
N LEU A 439 -12.72 -6.04 8.27
CA LEU A 439 -11.89 -6.20 7.07
C LEU A 439 -11.74 -7.66 6.64
N THR A 440 -11.56 -8.58 7.59
CA THR A 440 -11.47 -10.01 7.29
C THR A 440 -12.79 -10.53 6.69
N GLY A 441 -13.93 -10.15 7.26
CA GLY A 441 -15.24 -10.48 6.69
C GLY A 441 -15.43 -9.92 5.28
N LEU A 442 -15.01 -8.68 5.05
CA LEU A 442 -15.08 -8.02 3.74
C LEU A 442 -14.20 -8.73 2.70
N ASN A 443 -12.99 -9.11 3.08
CA ASN A 443 -12.07 -9.83 2.21
C ASN A 443 -12.61 -11.22 1.86
N ILE A 444 -13.22 -11.94 2.82
CA ILE A 444 -13.89 -13.21 2.53
C ILE A 444 -15.00 -13.01 1.51
N GLN A 445 -15.83 -11.98 1.68
CA GLN A 445 -16.89 -11.65 0.74
C GLN A 445 -16.33 -11.31 -0.66
N LEU A 446 -15.25 -10.51 -0.73
CA LEU A 446 -14.56 -10.18 -1.98
C LEU A 446 -14.08 -11.45 -2.68
N ILE A 447 -13.40 -12.34 -1.95
CA ILE A 447 -12.90 -13.62 -2.48
C ILE A 447 -14.05 -14.45 -3.05
N VAL A 448 -15.17 -14.57 -2.32
CA VAL A 448 -16.34 -15.31 -2.78
C VAL A 448 -16.93 -14.66 -4.04
N SER A 449 -17.10 -13.34 -4.08
CA SER A 449 -17.67 -12.64 -5.24
C SER A 449 -16.78 -12.72 -6.48
N THR A 450 -15.46 -12.70 -6.29
CA THR A 450 -14.49 -12.73 -7.38
C THR A 450 -14.31 -14.14 -7.95
N LEU A 451 -14.39 -15.18 -7.11
CA LEU A 451 -14.21 -16.57 -7.53
C LEU A 451 -15.53 -17.24 -7.98
N ALA A 452 -16.69 -16.82 -7.47
CA ALA A 452 -17.97 -17.44 -7.83
C ALA A 452 -18.26 -17.50 -9.35
N PRO A 453 -17.91 -16.49 -10.17
CA PRO A 453 -18.07 -16.56 -11.62
C PRO A 453 -17.14 -17.56 -12.32
N LEU A 454 -16.00 -17.94 -11.71
CA LEU A 454 -15.06 -18.91 -12.31
C LEU A 454 -15.54 -20.35 -12.20
N PHE A 455 -16.50 -20.61 -11.30
CA PHE A 455 -17.10 -21.93 -11.06
C PHE A 455 -18.48 -22.10 -11.73
N LYS A 456 -18.91 -21.11 -12.51
CA LYS A 456 -20.10 -21.17 -13.38
C LYS A 456 -19.65 -21.29 -14.83
#